data_AF-A0A940PZQ9-F1
#
_entry.id   AF-A0A940PZQ9-F1
#
_cell.length_a   1.000
_cell.length_b   1.000
_cell.length_c   1.000
_cell.angle_alpha   90.00
_cell.angle_beta   90.00
_cell.angle_gamma   90.00
#
_symmetry.space_group_name_H-M   'P 1'
#
loop_
_entity.id
_entity.type
_entity.pdbx_description
1 polymer ?
#
loop_
_entity_poly.entity_id
_entity_poly.type
_entity_poly.pdbx_seq_one_letter_code
_entity_poly.pdbx_strand_id
1 'polypeptide(L)' 'MAYYIKPIPTLTGDVAQRFNERAAEAEANRGSIDFTEQVEIARSILSKAHLDEW' A
#
# COMPACT_ATOMS: atom_id res chain seq x y z
N MET A 1 -15.62 29.18 20.71
CA MET A 1 -14.94 28.92 19.42
C MET A 1 -15.46 27.60 18.88
N ALA A 2 -16.14 27.60 17.73
CA ALA A 2 -16.55 26.35 17.08
C ALA A 2 -15.42 25.88 16.17
N TYR A 3 -14.90 24.68 16.39
CA TYR A 3 -13.95 24.05 15.48
C TYR A 3 -14.71 23.56 14.25
N TYR A 4 -14.34 24.04 13.06
CA TYR A 4 -14.85 23.51 11.80
C TYR A 4 -14.29 22.10 11.60
N ILE A 5 -15.07 21.08 11.94
CA ILE A 5 -14.74 19.69 11.64
C ILE A 5 -15.08 19.46 10.17
N LYS A 6 -14.07 19.43 9.30
CA LYS A 6 -14.27 19.06 7.90
C LYS A 6 -14.78 17.60 7.88
N PRO A 7 -15.90 17.31 7.21
CA PRO A 7 -16.39 15.93 7.12
C PRO A 7 -15.34 15.08 6.41
N ILE A 8 -14.95 13.98 7.04
CA ILE A 8 -14.09 12.97 6.42
C ILE A 8 -14.97 12.25 5.39
N PRO A 9 -14.59 12.21 4.10
CA PRO A 9 -15.36 11.48 3.11
C PRO A 9 -15.30 9.99 3.45
N THR A 10 -16.47 9.39 3.64
CA THR A 10 -16.62 7.95 3.88
C THR A 10 -17.06 7.25 2.61
N LEU A 11 -16.53 6.04 2.38
CA LEU A 11 -17.04 5.17 1.33
C LEU A 11 -18.40 4.63 1.74
N THR A 12 -19.31 4.49 0.77
CA THR A 12 -20.68 3.99 1.00
C THR A 12 -21.09 2.98 -0.07
N GLY A 13 -22.06 2.14 0.25
CA GLY A 13 -22.64 1.17 -0.68
C GLY A 13 -21.59 0.23 -1.28
N ASP A 14 -21.72 -0.06 -2.57
CA ASP A 14 -20.89 -1.02 -3.31
C ASP A 14 -19.39 -0.72 -3.22
N VAL A 15 -19.02 0.57 -3.14
CA VAL A 15 -17.61 0.97 -3.05
C VAL A 15 -17.02 0.60 -1.68
N ALA A 16 -17.78 0.78 -0.61
CA ALA A 16 -17.36 0.35 0.73
C ALA A 16 -17.25 -1.17 0.81
N GLN A 17 -18.20 -1.89 0.21
CA GLN A 17 -18.17 -3.35 0.17
C GLN A 17 -16.93 -3.88 -0.54
N ARG A 18 -16.66 -3.40 -1.76
CA ARG A 18 -15.48 -3.79 -2.55
C ARG A 18 -14.18 -3.48 -1.84
N PHE A 19 -14.12 -2.35 -1.13
CA PHE A 19 -12.95 -2.00 -0.32
C PHE A 19 -12.71 -3.05 0.77
N ASN A 20 -13.74 -3.44 1.51
CA ASN A 20 -13.62 -4.44 2.57
C ASN A 20 -13.25 -5.82 2.03
N GLU A 21 -13.83 -6.24 0.90
CA GLU A 21 -13.50 -7.51 0.26
C GLU A 21 -12.03 -7.57 -0.15
N ARG A 22 -11.52 -6.52 -0.80
CA ARG A 22 -10.10 -6.42 -1.17
C ARG A 22 -9.18 -6.33 0.04
N ALA A 23 -9.60 -5.64 1.09
CA ALA A 23 -8.84 -5.57 2.33
C ALA A 23 -8.72 -6.95 3.00
N ALA A 24 -9.82 -7.70 3.08
CA ALA A 24 -9.84 -9.05 3.63
C ALA A 24 -9.00 -10.03 2.78
N GLU A 25 -9.07 -9.94 1.46
CA GLU A 25 -8.24 -10.74 0.54
C GLU A 25 -6.75 -10.44 0.72
N ALA A 26 -6.38 -9.15 0.82
CA ALA A 26 -4.99 -8.75 1.06
C ALA A 26 -4.49 -9.18 2.44
N GLU A 27 -5.35 -9.16 3.46
CA GLU A 27 -5.03 -9.64 4.80
C GLU A 27 -4.83 -11.15 4.84
N ALA A 28 -5.71 -11.93 4.19
CA ALA A 28 -5.58 -13.38 4.10
C ALA A 28 -4.29 -13.81 3.36
N ASN A 29 -3.88 -13.03 2.37
CA ASN A 29 -2.67 -13.25 1.59
C ASN A 29 -1.46 -12.45 2.12
N ARG A 30 -1.53 -11.96 3.37
CA ARG A 30 -0.47 -11.15 3.94
C ARG A 30 0.81 -11.97 4.06
N GLY A 31 1.86 -11.52 3.37
CA GLY A 31 3.17 -12.18 3.37
C GLY A 31 3.28 -13.37 2.40
N SER A 32 2.25 -13.66 1.59
CA SER A 32 2.34 -14.63 0.49
C SER A 32 2.98 -14.04 -0.77
N ILE A 33 3.22 -12.73 -0.79
CA ILE A 33 3.85 -12.05 -1.93
C ILE A 33 5.37 -12.16 -1.76
N ASP A 34 5.99 -12.93 -2.64
CA ASP A 34 7.44 -12.98 -2.78
C ASP A 34 7.91 -11.72 -3.53
N PHE A 35 8.72 -10.91 -2.85
CA PHE A 35 9.29 -9.68 -3.39
C PHE A 35 10.75 -9.83 -3.84
N THR A 36 11.27 -11.06 -3.91
CA THR A 36 12.70 -11.31 -4.19
C THR A 36 13.14 -10.65 -5.49
N GLU A 37 12.40 -10.83 -6.59
CA GLU A 37 12.71 -10.25 -7.89
C GLU A 37 12.69 -8.71 -7.86
N GLN A 38 11.69 -8.12 -7.20
CA GLN A 38 11.55 -6.67 -7.08
C GLN A 38 12.68 -6.07 -6.24
N VAL A 39 13.13 -6.78 -5.20
CA VAL A 39 14.29 -6.39 -4.39
C VAL A 39 15.58 -6.46 -5.21
N GLU A 40 15.78 -7.50 -6.02
CA GLU A 40 16.94 -7.61 -6.91
C GLU A 40 16.96 -6.48 -7.95
N ILE A 41 15.82 -6.18 -8.57
CA ILE A 41 15.69 -5.06 -9.51
C ILE A 41 15.99 -3.74 -8.81
N ALA A 42 15.43 -3.50 -7.62
CA ALA A 42 15.67 -2.28 -6.86
C ALA A 42 17.15 -2.12 -6.51
N ARG A 43 17.82 -3.20 -6.07
CA ARG A 43 19.27 -3.21 -5.81
C ARG A 43 20.08 -2.89 -7.07
N SER A 44 19.72 -3.48 -8.21
CA SER A 44 20.37 -3.21 -9.49
C SER A 44 20.27 -1.74 -9.90
N ILE A 45 19.10 -1.13 -9.69
CA ILE A 45 18.87 0.30 -9.96
C ILE A 45 19.72 1.18 -9.04
N LEU A 46 19.70 0.90 -7.72
CA LEU A 46 20.46 1.68 -6.75
C LEU A 46 21.97 1.59 -6.99
N SER A 47 22.49 0.40 -7.33
CA SER A 47 23.90 0.22 -7.64
C SER A 47 24.33 0.97 -8.91
N LYS A 48 23.50 0.96 -9.97
CA LYS A 48 23.72 1.78 -11.17
C LYS A 48 23.71 3.29 -10.88
N ALA A 49 22.98 3.70 -9.86
CA ALA A 49 22.89 5.10 -9.45
C ALA A 49 23.97 5.50 -8.43
N HIS A 50 24.82 4.56 -7.97
CA HIS A 50 25.77 4.77 -6.87
C HIS A 50 25.10 5.22 -5.56
N LEU A 51 23.93 4.64 -5.27
CA LEU A 51 23.10 4.92 -4.07
C LEU A 51 22.91 3.68 -3.18
N ASP A 52 23.78 2.68 -3.32
CA ASP A 52 23.74 1.39 -2.63
C ASP A 52 24.51 1.34 -1.30
N GLU A 53 25.16 2.45 -0.91
CA GLU A 53 25.83 2.61 0.39
C GLU A 53 24.93 3.35 1.40
N TRP A 54 24.53 2.67 2.49
CA TRP A 54 23.91 3.25 3.71
C TRP A 54 24.60 2.69 4.94
#